data_AF-A0A496PD94-F1
#
_entry.id   AF-A0A496PD94-F1
#
_cell.length_a   1.000
_cell.length_b   1.000
_cell.length_c   1.000
_cell.angle_alpha   90.00
_cell.angle_beta   90.00
_cell.angle_gamma   90.00
#
_symmetry.space_group_name_H-M   'P 1'
#
loop_
_entity.id
_entity.type
_entity.pdbx_description
1 polymer ?
#
loop_
_entity_poly.entity_id
_entity_poly.type
_entity_poly.pdbx_seq_one_letter_code
_entity_poly.pdbx_strand_id
1 'polypeptide(L)'
;MNGYKEIPITYMRGGTSKGAYLLKDTLPTDPAARDRMILDLYGSPDARQINGIGGADPLTSKVAIVNPSDRDDADIDYTFGYVGIADAVVDYEGNCGNISAGAGVFAIMEGFVKAVEPETVVRIFNTNTNKVIEAHVPVQDGKPVIDGDFAIDGVPGTGARITLYFLEPGGSKTGKLLPTGNVQDTITLADGRTIQVSFVDAANPAVFVKALDLGYEGTELPAFTETDGGV
;
A
#
# COMPACT_ATOMS: atom_id res chain seq x y z
N MET A 1 -5.26 27.22 -7.20
CA MET A 1 -4.36 27.49 -8.34
C MET A 1 -5.22 28.00 -9.48
N ASN A 2 -4.78 29.01 -10.24
CA ASN A 2 -5.58 29.58 -11.35
C ASN A 2 -5.29 28.82 -12.66
N GLY A 3 -6.01 27.73 -12.92
CA GLY A 3 -5.97 26.99 -14.19
C GLY A 3 -5.75 25.49 -14.06
N TYR A 4 -5.86 24.78 -15.19
CA TYR A 4 -5.57 23.34 -15.30
C TYR A 4 -4.06 23.09 -15.22
N LYS A 5 -3.67 22.03 -14.51
CA LYS A 5 -2.30 21.51 -14.44
C LYS A 5 -2.30 20.09 -14.98
N GLU A 6 -1.40 19.82 -15.93
CA GLU A 6 -1.17 18.46 -16.42
C GLU A 6 -0.13 17.77 -15.54
N ILE A 7 -0.39 16.51 -15.18
CA ILE A 7 0.47 15.69 -14.34
C ILE A 7 0.51 14.31 -14.98
N PRO A 8 1.70 13.79 -15.35
CA PRO A 8 1.83 12.41 -15.79
C PRO A 8 1.44 11.45 -14.67
N ILE A 9 0.52 10.53 -14.96
CA ILE A 9 0.07 9.51 -14.03
C ILE A 9 0.12 8.14 -14.69
N THR A 10 0.56 7.14 -13.94
CA THR A 10 0.35 5.73 -14.27
C THR A 10 -0.65 5.17 -13.27
N TYR A 11 -1.86 4.85 -13.73
CA TYR A 11 -2.92 4.31 -12.87
C TYR A 11 -3.03 2.81 -13.07
N MET A 12 -2.76 2.03 -12.02
CA MET A 12 -2.67 0.58 -12.14
C MET A 12 -3.32 -0.14 -10.96
N ARG A 13 -3.64 -1.42 -11.20
CA ARG A 13 -3.89 -2.39 -10.15
C ARG A 13 -2.55 -2.90 -9.61
N GLY A 14 -2.38 -2.90 -8.29
CA GLY A 14 -1.35 -3.64 -7.58
C GLY A 14 -2.02 -4.59 -6.59
N GLY A 15 -1.83 -5.91 -6.74
CA GLY A 15 -2.56 -6.90 -5.95
C GLY A 15 -4.08 -6.71 -6.06
N THR A 16 -4.79 -6.61 -4.93
CA THR A 16 -6.23 -6.32 -4.88
C THR A 16 -6.57 -4.83 -4.71
N SER A 17 -5.59 -3.93 -4.88
CA SER A 17 -5.78 -2.48 -4.79
C SER A 17 -5.59 -1.79 -6.15
N LYS A 18 -6.10 -0.57 -6.29
CA LYS A 18 -5.78 0.34 -7.41
C LYS A 18 -5.22 1.65 -6.90
N GLY A 19 -4.32 2.24 -7.66
CA GLY A 19 -3.71 3.51 -7.28
C GLY A 19 -2.96 4.21 -8.42
N ALA A 20 -2.71 5.49 -8.20
CA ALA A 20 -1.83 6.28 -9.06
C ALA A 20 -0.37 6.13 -8.62
N TYR A 21 0.50 5.85 -9.58
CA TYR A 21 1.95 5.87 -9.47
C TYR A 21 2.44 7.17 -10.08
N LEU A 22 3.07 7.99 -9.24
CA LEU A 22 3.51 9.35 -9.56
C LEU A 22 5.03 9.44 -9.44
N LEU A 23 5.65 10.09 -10.40
CA LEU A 23 7.05 10.47 -10.33
C LEU A 23 7.23 11.57 -9.28
N LYS A 24 8.15 11.39 -8.32
CA LYS A 24 8.41 12.40 -7.27
C LYS A 24 8.72 13.79 -7.86
N ASP A 25 9.47 13.84 -8.96
CA ASP A 25 9.92 15.08 -9.59
C ASP A 25 8.79 15.86 -10.30
N THR A 26 7.63 15.24 -10.53
CA THR A 26 6.46 15.95 -11.08
C THR A 26 5.60 16.59 -9.98
N LEU A 27 5.90 16.30 -8.71
CA LEU A 27 5.18 16.81 -7.54
C LEU A 27 5.83 18.09 -6.98
N PRO A 28 5.04 18.94 -6.31
CA PRO A 28 5.59 20.02 -5.50
C PRO A 28 6.57 19.50 -4.44
N THR A 29 7.66 20.22 -4.22
CA THR A 29 8.64 19.90 -3.16
C THR A 29 8.13 20.29 -1.77
N ASP A 30 7.27 21.31 -1.67
CA ASP A 30 6.54 21.66 -0.44
C ASP A 30 5.52 20.56 -0.09
N PRO A 31 5.65 19.87 1.06
CA PRO A 31 4.75 18.78 1.43
C PRO A 31 3.28 19.20 1.45
N ALA A 32 2.98 20.40 1.95
CA ALA A 32 1.60 20.86 2.01
C ALA A 32 1.02 21.10 0.60
N ALA A 33 1.80 21.63 -0.34
CA ALA A 33 1.39 21.77 -1.74
C ALA A 33 1.26 20.42 -2.46
N ARG A 34 2.15 19.47 -2.16
CA ARG A 34 2.07 18.10 -2.68
C ARG A 34 0.78 17.43 -2.23
N ASP A 35 0.49 17.47 -0.94
CA ASP A 35 -0.67 16.80 -0.37
C ASP A 35 -1.97 17.43 -0.91
N ARG A 36 -2.03 18.77 -1.04
CA ARG A 36 -3.14 19.46 -1.72
C ARG A 36 -3.31 18.98 -3.17
N MET A 37 -2.23 18.85 -3.92
CA MET A 37 -2.29 18.36 -5.30
C MET A 37 -2.75 16.90 -5.39
N ILE A 38 -2.33 16.05 -4.45
CA ILE A 38 -2.77 14.65 -4.37
C ILE A 38 -4.26 14.59 -4.01
N LEU A 39 -4.71 15.38 -3.04
CA LEU A 39 -6.14 15.49 -2.68
C LEU A 39 -6.98 15.94 -3.88
N ASP A 40 -6.55 16.98 -4.59
CA ASP A 40 -7.21 17.46 -5.81
C ASP A 40 -7.26 16.36 -6.89
N LEU A 41 -6.16 15.60 -7.09
CA LEU A 41 -6.10 14.48 -8.04
C LEU A 41 -7.14 13.39 -7.72
N TYR A 42 -7.32 13.07 -6.44
CA TYR A 42 -8.27 12.06 -5.98
C TYR A 42 -9.71 12.59 -5.85
N GLY A 43 -9.91 13.90 -5.95
CA GLY A 43 -11.22 14.50 -5.72
C GLY A 43 -11.62 14.49 -4.25
N SER A 44 -10.64 14.52 -3.34
CA SER A 44 -10.84 14.46 -1.89
C SER A 44 -10.72 15.84 -1.23
N PRO A 45 -11.47 16.12 -0.15
CA PRO A 45 -12.46 15.25 0.47
C PRO A 45 -13.80 15.26 -0.30
N ASP A 46 -14.34 14.08 -0.56
CA ASP A 46 -15.68 13.85 -1.12
C ASP A 46 -16.02 12.37 -0.93
N ALA A 47 -17.19 12.07 -0.33
CA ALA A 47 -17.68 10.70 -0.16
C ALA A 47 -17.84 9.95 -1.49
N ARG A 48 -17.90 10.67 -2.62
CA ARG A 48 -18.00 10.07 -3.96
C ARG A 48 -16.72 10.16 -4.78
N GLN A 49 -15.75 10.99 -4.36
CA GLN A 49 -14.55 11.32 -5.14
C GLN A 49 -14.85 11.69 -6.60
N ILE A 50 -16.02 12.30 -6.87
CA ILE A 50 -16.56 12.42 -8.24
C ILE A 50 -15.74 13.35 -9.14
N ASN A 51 -14.94 14.23 -8.52
CA ASN A 51 -14.10 15.21 -9.19
C ASN A 51 -12.61 14.83 -9.17
N GLY A 52 -12.31 13.53 -9.22
CA GLY A 52 -10.96 13.01 -9.30
C GLY A 52 -10.90 11.55 -9.72
N ILE A 53 -9.74 10.92 -9.55
CA ILE A 53 -9.51 9.50 -9.92
C ILE A 53 -9.86 8.50 -8.81
N GLY A 54 -10.22 8.99 -7.63
CA GLY A 54 -10.55 8.14 -6.49
C GLY A 54 -11.82 7.31 -6.76
N GLY A 55 -11.87 6.10 -6.22
CA GLY A 55 -13.01 5.19 -6.42
C GLY A 55 -14.00 5.16 -5.26
N ALA A 56 -13.92 6.10 -4.31
CA ALA A 56 -14.74 6.18 -3.10
C ALA A 56 -14.67 4.92 -2.22
N ASP A 57 -13.55 4.19 -2.29
CA ASP A 57 -13.29 2.99 -1.50
C ASP A 57 -11.81 2.96 -1.07
N PRO A 58 -11.48 2.53 0.17
CA PRO A 58 -10.09 2.52 0.65
C PRO A 58 -9.11 1.71 -0.21
N LEU A 59 -9.59 0.69 -0.96
CA LEU A 59 -8.79 -0.10 -1.89
C LEU A 59 -8.45 0.65 -3.19
N THR A 60 -9.13 1.77 -3.46
CA THR A 60 -9.01 2.56 -4.70
C THR A 60 -8.63 4.03 -4.47
N SER A 61 -8.38 4.43 -3.22
CA SER A 61 -7.91 5.77 -2.83
C SER A 61 -6.47 5.72 -2.32
N LYS A 62 -5.53 5.32 -3.20
CA LYS A 62 -4.14 4.98 -2.84
C LYS A 62 -3.13 5.55 -3.82
N VAL A 63 -2.14 6.30 -3.35
CA VAL A 63 -1.06 6.86 -4.18
C VAL A 63 0.28 6.21 -3.87
N ALA A 64 1.10 6.04 -4.90
CA ALA A 64 2.50 5.68 -4.83
C ALA A 64 3.33 6.83 -5.40
N ILE A 65 4.30 7.32 -4.65
CA ILE A 65 5.29 8.30 -5.12
C ILE A 65 6.61 7.56 -5.27
N VAL A 66 7.18 7.60 -6.47
CA VAL A 66 8.34 6.79 -6.84
C VAL A 66 9.43 7.66 -7.48
N ASN A 67 10.69 7.35 -7.15
CA ASN A 67 11.89 7.91 -7.78
C ASN A 67 13.02 6.88 -7.75
N PRO A 68 14.07 7.02 -8.60
CA PRO A 68 15.32 6.28 -8.42
C PRO A 68 15.87 6.48 -7.00
N SER A 69 16.40 5.41 -6.40
CA SER A 69 17.02 5.51 -5.07
C SER A 69 18.48 5.94 -5.19
N ASP A 70 18.95 6.74 -4.23
CA ASP A 70 20.38 7.04 -4.05
C ASP A 70 21.10 5.99 -3.16
N ARG A 71 20.38 4.94 -2.74
CA ARG A 71 20.90 3.90 -1.84
C ARG A 71 21.54 2.76 -2.61
N ASP A 72 22.58 2.14 -2.05
CA ASP A 72 23.23 0.97 -2.66
C ASP A 72 22.40 -0.32 -2.56
N ASP A 73 21.51 -0.39 -1.57
CA ASP A 73 20.66 -1.56 -1.27
C ASP A 73 19.25 -1.47 -1.89
N ALA A 74 18.95 -0.41 -2.66
CA ALA A 74 17.67 -0.22 -3.31
C ALA A 74 17.82 0.39 -4.71
N ASP A 75 16.88 0.07 -5.60
CA ASP A 75 16.86 0.60 -6.96
C ASP A 75 15.90 1.80 -7.06
N ILE A 76 14.79 1.77 -6.31
CA ILE A 76 13.82 2.86 -6.22
C ILE A 76 13.44 3.20 -4.77
N ASP A 77 13.15 4.47 -4.53
CA ASP A 77 12.41 4.91 -3.35
C ASP A 77 10.91 4.85 -3.66
N TYR A 78 10.14 4.37 -2.69
CA TYR A 78 8.71 4.22 -2.78
C TYR A 78 8.05 4.80 -1.51
N THR A 79 7.15 5.75 -1.71
CA THR A 79 6.30 6.30 -0.65
C THR A 79 4.84 5.98 -0.95
N PHE A 80 4.21 5.19 -0.09
CA PHE A 80 2.78 4.96 -0.08
C PHE A 80 2.04 6.12 0.61
N GLY A 81 0.90 6.51 0.05
CA GLY A 81 -0.07 7.37 0.71
C GLY A 81 -1.49 6.81 0.60
N TYR A 82 -2.22 6.70 1.71
CA TYR A 82 -3.67 6.57 1.69
C TYR A 82 -4.29 7.96 1.57
N VAL A 83 -5.19 8.16 0.60
CA VAL A 83 -5.86 9.44 0.41
C VAL A 83 -7.24 9.36 1.08
N GLY A 84 -7.44 10.17 2.11
CA GLY A 84 -8.70 10.22 2.85
C GLY A 84 -9.88 10.52 1.92
N ILE A 85 -10.97 9.77 2.08
CA ILE A 85 -12.18 9.95 1.27
C ILE A 85 -13.03 11.08 1.87
N ALA A 86 -13.38 10.95 3.16
CA ALA A 86 -14.16 11.93 3.90
C ALA A 86 -13.32 13.11 4.42
N ASP A 87 -12.04 12.85 4.70
CA ASP A 87 -11.13 13.81 5.32
C ASP A 87 -10.06 14.30 4.34
N ALA A 88 -9.68 15.57 4.45
CA ALA A 88 -8.63 16.19 3.63
C ALA A 88 -7.22 15.81 4.11
N VAL A 89 -6.90 14.51 4.07
CA VAL A 89 -5.63 13.96 4.55
C VAL A 89 -4.99 13.04 3.52
N VAL A 90 -3.66 13.09 3.42
CA VAL A 90 -2.86 12.04 2.79
C VAL A 90 -2.03 11.39 3.89
N ASP A 91 -2.36 10.14 4.21
CA ASP A 91 -1.75 9.38 5.30
C ASP A 91 -0.54 8.57 4.79
N TYR A 92 0.63 8.87 5.34
CA TYR A 92 1.91 8.25 5.03
C TYR A 92 2.39 7.30 6.14
N GLU A 93 1.53 6.93 7.10
CA GLU A 93 1.92 6.14 8.27
C GLU A 93 2.13 4.65 7.98
N GLY A 94 1.76 4.14 6.81
CA GLY A 94 1.86 2.70 6.52
C GLY A 94 2.59 2.37 5.24
N ASN A 95 2.90 1.10 5.08
CA ASN A 95 3.10 0.48 3.77
C ASN A 95 1.76 -0.02 3.21
N CYS A 96 1.69 -0.21 1.88
CA CYS A 96 0.70 -1.06 1.25
C CYS A 96 1.37 -2.11 0.37
N GLY A 97 1.35 -3.38 0.82
CA GLY A 97 1.96 -4.51 0.09
C GLY A 97 1.36 -4.76 -1.31
N ASN A 98 0.06 -4.46 -1.47
CA ASN A 98 -0.61 -4.51 -2.76
C ASN A 98 -0.02 -3.49 -3.74
N ILE A 99 0.14 -2.23 -3.32
CA ILE A 99 0.64 -1.15 -4.17
C ILE A 99 2.15 -1.32 -4.44
N SER A 100 2.93 -1.88 -3.51
CA SER A 100 4.35 -2.19 -3.77
C SER A 100 4.56 -3.20 -4.90
N ALA A 101 3.61 -4.11 -5.16
CA ALA A 101 3.69 -5.00 -6.33
C ALA A 101 3.72 -4.23 -7.65
N GLY A 102 2.89 -3.19 -7.78
CA GLY A 102 2.91 -2.33 -8.96
C GLY A 102 4.09 -1.37 -9.00
N ALA A 103 4.73 -1.06 -7.86
CA ALA A 103 5.91 -0.18 -7.83
C ALA A 103 7.12 -0.82 -8.55
N GLY A 104 7.31 -2.14 -8.42
CA GLY A 104 8.33 -2.88 -9.18
C GLY A 104 8.09 -2.82 -10.69
N VAL A 105 6.84 -3.02 -11.12
CA VAL A 105 6.43 -2.90 -12.54
C VAL A 105 6.67 -1.48 -13.05
N PHE A 106 6.23 -0.47 -12.29
CA PHE A 106 6.39 0.94 -12.62
C PHE A 106 7.88 1.32 -12.79
N ALA A 107 8.76 0.83 -11.92
CA ALA A 107 10.20 1.07 -12.01
C ALA A 107 10.82 0.58 -13.34
N ILE A 108 10.38 -0.57 -13.84
CA ILE A 108 10.83 -1.10 -15.13
C ILE A 108 10.23 -0.29 -16.29
N MET A 109 8.94 0.08 -16.20
CA MET A 109 8.26 0.89 -17.23
C MET A 109 8.89 2.27 -17.40
N GLU A 110 9.26 2.93 -16.31
CA GLU A 110 9.90 4.25 -16.31
C GLU A 110 11.42 4.17 -16.61
N GLY A 111 11.97 2.96 -16.75
CA GLY A 111 13.38 2.74 -17.06
C GLY A 111 14.35 3.02 -15.91
N PHE A 112 13.86 3.07 -14.66
CA PHE A 112 14.69 3.18 -13.46
C PHE A 112 15.49 1.91 -13.22
N VAL A 113 14.90 0.77 -13.55
CA VAL A 113 15.56 -0.54 -13.52
C VAL A 113 15.60 -1.11 -14.92
N LYS A 114 16.80 -1.47 -15.37
CA LYS A 114 16.98 -2.14 -16.65
C LYS A 114 16.33 -3.53 -16.59
N ALA A 115 15.42 -3.78 -17.50
CA ALA A 115 14.77 -5.07 -17.66
C ALA A 115 15.79 -6.20 -17.95
N VAL A 116 15.70 -7.28 -17.17
CA VAL A 116 16.45 -8.54 -17.30
C VAL A 116 15.46 -9.69 -17.42
N GLU A 117 15.62 -10.51 -18.43
CA GLU A 117 14.78 -11.70 -18.66
C GLU A 117 15.35 -12.94 -17.96
N PRO A 118 14.51 -13.90 -17.56
CA PRO A 118 13.04 -13.91 -17.66
C PRO A 118 12.35 -13.17 -16.50
N GLU A 119 13.11 -12.71 -15.50
CA GLU A 119 12.61 -12.07 -14.30
C GLU A 119 13.58 -10.97 -13.88
N THR A 120 13.04 -9.79 -13.59
CA THR A 120 13.80 -8.66 -13.04
C THR A 120 13.46 -8.54 -11.56
N VAL A 121 14.50 -8.52 -10.73
CA VAL A 121 14.37 -8.21 -9.30
C VAL A 121 14.53 -6.71 -9.13
N VAL A 122 13.50 -6.06 -8.56
CA VAL A 122 13.50 -4.64 -8.21
C VAL A 122 13.55 -4.52 -6.69
N ARG A 123 14.59 -3.88 -6.16
CA ARG A 123 14.73 -3.56 -4.74
C ARG A 123 14.08 -2.22 -4.46
N ILE A 124 13.05 -2.24 -3.64
CA ILE A 124 12.16 -1.12 -3.35
C ILE A 124 12.42 -0.66 -1.93
N PHE A 125 13.04 0.50 -1.75
CA PHE A 125 13.14 1.13 -0.45
C PHE A 125 11.81 1.83 -0.12
N ASN A 126 11.09 1.28 0.86
CA ASN A 126 9.88 1.90 1.37
C ASN A 126 10.22 2.98 2.38
N THR A 127 9.95 4.23 2.02
CA THR A 127 10.23 5.42 2.83
C THR A 127 9.30 5.54 4.05
N ASN A 128 8.10 4.95 4.00
CA ASN A 128 7.15 4.96 5.13
C ASN A 128 7.67 4.13 6.31
N THR A 129 8.41 3.05 6.02
CA THR A 129 8.79 2.03 7.00
C THR A 129 10.29 1.84 7.16
N ASN A 130 11.11 2.48 6.32
CA ASN A 130 12.55 2.26 6.23
C ASN A 130 12.93 0.79 5.99
N LYS A 131 12.15 0.08 5.17
CA LYS A 131 12.36 -1.34 4.85
C LYS A 131 12.57 -1.53 3.35
N VAL A 132 13.29 -2.58 2.98
CA VAL A 132 13.49 -2.97 1.58
C VAL A 132 12.55 -4.12 1.23
N ILE A 133 11.93 -4.03 0.06
CA ILE A 133 11.06 -5.05 -0.52
C ILE A 133 11.65 -5.44 -1.86
N GLU A 134 11.78 -6.73 -2.15
CA GLU A 134 12.13 -7.20 -3.48
C GLU A 134 10.87 -7.56 -4.25
N ALA A 135 10.69 -6.97 -5.43
CA ALA A 135 9.66 -7.35 -6.38
C ALA A 135 10.29 -8.15 -7.52
N HIS A 136 9.90 -9.41 -7.62
CA HIS A 136 10.28 -10.31 -8.71
C HIS A 136 9.25 -10.19 -9.82
N VAL A 137 9.61 -9.42 -10.85
CA VAL A 137 8.71 -9.07 -11.95
C VAL A 137 9.09 -9.89 -13.18
N PRO A 138 8.18 -10.74 -13.71
CA PRO A 138 8.43 -11.43 -14.98
C PRO A 138 8.57 -10.41 -16.11
N VAL A 139 9.55 -10.63 -16.98
CA VAL A 139 9.88 -9.73 -18.09
C VAL A 139 10.03 -10.50 -19.39
N GLN A 140 9.49 -9.92 -20.48
CA GLN A 140 9.64 -10.40 -21.85
C GLN A 140 9.72 -9.20 -22.82
N ASP A 141 10.59 -9.29 -23.82
CA ASP A 141 10.87 -8.24 -24.80
C ASP A 141 11.22 -6.90 -24.14
N GLY A 142 11.95 -6.97 -23.03
CA GLY A 142 12.37 -5.82 -22.23
C GLY A 142 11.23 -5.12 -21.47
N LYS A 143 10.06 -5.75 -21.33
CA LYS A 143 8.88 -5.18 -20.65
C LYS A 143 8.31 -6.13 -19.59
N PRO A 144 7.65 -5.61 -18.54
CA PRO A 144 6.90 -6.45 -17.61
C PRO A 144 5.82 -7.27 -18.33
N VAL A 145 5.74 -8.56 -18.01
CA VAL A 145 4.69 -9.44 -18.51
C VAL A 145 3.38 -9.15 -17.78
N ILE A 146 2.28 -9.04 -18.51
CA ILE A 146 0.93 -8.79 -17.96
C ILE A 146 0.16 -10.11 -17.84
N ASP A 147 0.14 -10.89 -18.92
CA ASP A 147 -0.63 -12.12 -19.02
C ASP A 147 0.07 -13.30 -18.34
N GLY A 148 -0.72 -14.20 -17.78
CA GLY A 148 -0.23 -15.41 -17.10
C GLY A 148 -1.40 -16.24 -16.58
N ASP A 149 -1.08 -17.36 -15.94
CA ASP A 149 -2.06 -18.32 -15.40
C ASP A 149 -2.24 -18.21 -13.88
N PHE A 150 -1.58 -17.25 -13.23
CA PHE A 150 -1.67 -17.06 -11.78
C PHE A 150 -2.92 -16.26 -11.41
N ALA A 151 -3.70 -16.80 -10.46
CA ALA A 151 -4.88 -16.16 -9.90
C ALA A 151 -4.62 -15.70 -8.46
N ILE A 152 -5.26 -14.61 -8.05
CA ILE A 152 -5.36 -14.18 -6.66
C ILE A 152 -6.82 -13.91 -6.29
N ASP A 153 -7.20 -14.21 -5.06
CA ASP A 153 -8.54 -13.92 -4.56
C ASP A 153 -8.84 -12.41 -4.63
N GLY A 154 -10.05 -12.06 -5.06
CA GLY A 154 -10.48 -10.67 -5.22
C GLY A 154 -10.18 -10.02 -6.58
N VAL A 155 -9.49 -10.72 -7.51
CA VAL A 155 -9.25 -10.23 -8.87
C VAL A 155 -9.80 -11.22 -9.90
N PRO A 156 -10.74 -10.81 -10.79
CA PRO A 156 -11.23 -11.68 -11.85
C PRO A 156 -10.13 -12.05 -12.86
N GLY A 157 -10.09 -13.33 -13.25
CA GLY A 157 -9.17 -13.85 -14.27
C GLY A 157 -7.80 -14.24 -13.71
N THR A 158 -6.79 -14.19 -14.57
CA THR A 158 -5.40 -14.55 -14.26
C THR A 158 -4.43 -13.50 -14.81
N GLY A 159 -3.19 -13.52 -14.34
CA GLY A 159 -2.12 -12.66 -14.85
C GLY A 159 -0.74 -13.22 -14.51
N ALA A 160 0.31 -12.47 -14.85
CA ALA A 160 1.67 -12.80 -14.46
C ALA A 160 1.84 -12.74 -12.93
N ARG A 161 2.55 -13.73 -12.38
CA ARG A 161 2.86 -13.78 -10.94
C ARG A 161 4.00 -12.82 -10.63
N ILE A 162 3.77 -11.89 -9.71
CA ILE A 162 4.82 -11.08 -9.10
C ILE A 162 5.00 -11.57 -7.66
N THR A 163 6.20 -12.02 -7.32
CA THR A 163 6.52 -12.44 -5.95
C THR A 163 7.16 -11.26 -5.21
N LEU A 164 6.66 -10.97 -4.01
CA LEU A 164 7.22 -9.96 -3.13
C LEU A 164 7.94 -10.61 -1.95
N TYR A 165 9.19 -10.20 -1.71
CA TYR A 165 9.94 -10.53 -0.50
C TYR A 165 10.09 -9.28 0.36
N PHE A 166 9.52 -9.31 1.56
CA PHE A 166 9.69 -8.24 2.55
C PHE A 166 10.93 -8.55 3.38
N LEU A 167 12.04 -7.85 3.09
CA LEU A 167 13.32 -8.09 3.76
C LEU A 167 13.31 -7.46 5.15
N GLU A 168 13.71 -8.24 6.16
CA GLU A 168 13.80 -7.83 7.57
C GLU A 168 12.58 -6.97 8.04
N PRO A 169 11.34 -7.48 7.90
CA PRO A 169 10.13 -6.66 7.98
C PRO A 169 9.83 -6.15 9.39
N GLY A 170 10.46 -6.72 10.41
CA GLY A 170 10.20 -6.44 11.82
C GLY A 170 10.55 -5.02 12.25
N GLY A 171 9.75 -4.43 13.14
CA GLY A 171 10.00 -3.12 13.72
C GLY A 171 9.88 -1.97 12.73
N SER A 172 8.93 -2.05 11.80
CA SER A 172 8.71 -1.05 10.75
C SER A 172 8.35 0.34 11.30
N LYS A 173 7.74 0.40 12.48
CA LYS A 173 7.33 1.65 13.15
C LYS A 173 7.77 1.77 14.59
N THR A 174 7.82 0.64 15.29
CA THR A 174 8.12 0.56 16.71
C THR A 174 9.59 0.22 16.99
N GLY A 175 10.36 -0.12 15.95
CA GLY A 175 11.75 -0.57 16.04
C GLY A 175 11.93 -1.98 16.61
N LYS A 176 10.84 -2.70 16.93
CA LYS A 176 10.88 -4.08 17.43
C LYS A 176 9.80 -4.92 16.77
N LEU A 177 10.09 -6.19 16.50
CA LEU A 177 9.08 -7.13 15.99
C LEU A 177 7.91 -7.30 16.98
N LEU A 178 8.24 -7.40 18.27
CA LEU A 178 7.29 -7.47 19.38
C LEU A 178 7.45 -6.19 20.20
N PRO A 179 6.61 -5.16 19.99
CA PRO A 179 6.78 -3.85 20.62
C PRO A 179 6.76 -3.92 22.15
N THR A 180 5.93 -4.81 22.71
CA THR A 180 5.80 -5.06 24.16
C THR A 180 6.89 -5.97 24.72
N GLY A 181 7.61 -6.68 23.85
CA GLY A 181 8.54 -7.75 24.22
C GLY A 181 7.87 -9.11 24.48
N ASN A 182 6.53 -9.17 24.50
CA ASN A 182 5.77 -10.39 24.73
C ASN A 182 5.18 -10.93 23.43
N VAL A 183 5.05 -12.26 23.32
CA VAL A 183 4.29 -12.88 22.22
C VAL A 183 2.78 -12.73 22.41
N GLN A 184 2.34 -12.51 23.64
CA GLN A 184 0.95 -12.32 24.03
C GLN A 184 0.89 -11.41 25.26
N ASP A 185 -0.02 -10.45 25.21
CA ASP A 185 -0.34 -9.52 26.29
C ASP A 185 -1.81 -9.70 26.70
N THR A 186 -2.16 -9.20 27.88
CA THR A 186 -3.55 -9.10 28.35
C THR A 186 -3.94 -7.63 28.38
N ILE A 187 -5.08 -7.28 27.76
CA ILE A 187 -5.64 -5.93 27.83
C ILE A 187 -7.05 -5.96 28.43
N THR A 188 -7.43 -4.88 29.11
CA THR A 188 -8.78 -4.67 29.60
C THR A 188 -9.53 -3.75 28.65
N LEU A 189 -10.68 -4.21 28.14
CA LEU A 189 -11.58 -3.45 27.27
C LEU A 189 -12.39 -2.43 28.08
N ALA A 190 -13.02 -1.48 27.39
CA ALA A 190 -13.83 -0.44 28.02
C ALA A 190 -15.04 -0.98 28.81
N ASP A 191 -15.54 -2.17 28.45
CA ASP A 191 -16.62 -2.87 29.14
C ASP A 191 -16.14 -3.71 30.34
N GLY A 192 -14.85 -3.68 30.65
CA GLY A 192 -14.23 -4.40 31.76
C GLY A 192 -13.81 -5.84 31.45
N ARG A 193 -14.10 -6.38 30.25
CA ARG A 193 -13.59 -7.69 29.85
C ARG A 193 -12.09 -7.66 29.62
N THR A 194 -11.40 -8.75 29.95
CA THR A 194 -9.99 -8.93 29.65
C THR A 194 -9.82 -9.89 28.48
N ILE A 195 -9.00 -9.53 27.48
CA ILE A 195 -8.74 -10.37 26.32
C ILE A 195 -7.23 -10.56 26.10
N GLN A 196 -6.87 -11.66 25.45
CA GLN A 196 -5.49 -11.91 25.03
C GLN A 196 -5.24 -11.31 23.65
N VAL A 197 -4.13 -10.60 23.50
CA VAL A 197 -3.77 -9.93 22.25
C VAL A 197 -2.29 -10.17 21.91
N SER A 198 -1.95 -10.10 20.63
CA SER A 198 -0.55 -10.10 20.19
C SER A 198 -0.28 -8.82 19.40
N PHE A 199 0.65 -8.01 19.88
CA PHE A 199 1.16 -6.84 19.17
C PHE A 199 2.36 -7.27 18.31
N VAL A 200 2.23 -7.17 16.98
CA VAL A 200 3.29 -7.54 16.05
C VAL A 200 3.51 -6.40 15.09
N ASP A 201 4.75 -5.94 14.98
CA ASP A 201 5.15 -4.94 13.99
C ASP A 201 6.07 -5.60 12.96
N ALA A 202 5.47 -6.03 11.85
CA ALA A 202 6.16 -6.61 10.71
C ALA A 202 5.51 -6.11 9.42
N ALA A 203 6.26 -5.36 8.62
CA ALA A 203 5.80 -4.55 7.47
C ALA A 203 4.83 -3.41 7.82
N ASN A 204 3.85 -3.65 8.69
CA ASN A 204 3.06 -2.66 9.42
C ASN A 204 2.75 -3.19 10.84
N PRO A 205 2.52 -2.33 11.83
CA PRO A 205 1.96 -2.73 13.12
C PRO A 205 0.55 -3.32 12.98
N ALA A 206 0.31 -4.44 13.65
CA ALA A 206 -0.99 -5.07 13.76
C ALA A 206 -1.22 -5.59 15.19
N VAL A 207 -2.50 -5.58 15.60
CA VAL A 207 -2.96 -6.21 16.84
C VAL A 207 -3.81 -7.40 16.46
N PHE A 208 -3.37 -8.58 16.86
CA PHE A 208 -4.11 -9.82 16.64
C PHE A 208 -4.90 -10.18 17.89
N VAL A 209 -6.17 -10.48 17.70
CA VAL A 209 -7.12 -10.86 18.75
C VAL A 209 -7.91 -12.08 18.28
N LYS A 210 -8.39 -12.90 19.20
CA LYS A 210 -9.30 -14.00 18.84
C LYS A 210 -10.68 -13.43 18.58
N ALA A 211 -11.31 -13.84 17.47
CA ALA A 211 -12.67 -13.43 17.11
C ALA A 211 -13.66 -13.73 18.25
N LEU A 212 -13.59 -14.92 18.84
CA LEU A 212 -14.47 -15.35 19.93
C LEU A 212 -14.37 -14.47 21.18
N ASP A 213 -13.20 -13.89 21.47
CA ASP A 213 -13.02 -12.99 22.62
C ASP A 213 -13.79 -11.67 22.42
N LEU A 214 -14.08 -11.33 21.16
CA LEU A 214 -14.89 -10.18 20.75
C LEU A 214 -16.35 -10.54 20.44
N GLY A 215 -16.73 -11.82 20.50
CA GLY A 215 -18.08 -12.29 20.18
C GLY A 215 -18.34 -12.60 18.70
N TYR A 216 -17.27 -12.75 17.90
CA TYR A 216 -17.34 -13.10 16.48
C TYR A 216 -16.92 -14.56 16.24
N GLU A 217 -17.36 -15.14 15.13
CA GLU A 217 -16.93 -16.44 14.61
C GLU A 217 -15.56 -16.33 13.91
N GLY A 218 -15.29 -15.21 13.23
CA GLY A 218 -14.08 -14.98 12.42
C GLY A 218 -14.26 -15.33 10.94
N THR A 219 -15.49 -15.60 10.50
CA THR A 219 -15.89 -15.96 9.14
C THR A 219 -16.91 -14.98 8.55
N GLU A 220 -17.15 -13.86 9.24
CA GLU A 220 -18.10 -12.83 8.83
C GLU A 220 -17.70 -12.17 7.51
N LEU A 221 -18.71 -11.74 6.74
CA LEU A 221 -18.54 -11.02 5.48
C LEU A 221 -18.58 -9.50 5.69
N PRO A 222 -18.02 -8.69 4.76
CA PRO A 222 -17.95 -7.23 4.91
C PRO A 222 -19.28 -6.56 5.26
N ALA A 223 -20.38 -6.97 4.62
CA ALA A 223 -21.70 -6.42 4.88
C ALA A 223 -22.13 -6.50 6.37
N PHE A 224 -21.66 -7.52 7.10
CA PHE A 224 -21.93 -7.67 8.53
C PHE A 224 -21.02 -6.77 9.36
N THR A 225 -19.73 -6.71 9.05
CA THR A 225 -18.74 -5.98 9.86
C THR A 225 -18.72 -4.47 9.61
N GLU A 226 -19.12 -4.00 8.42
CA GLU A 226 -19.07 -2.58 8.04
C GLU A 226 -20.32 -1.79 8.46
N THR A 227 -21.37 -2.45 8.96
CA THR A 227 -22.64 -1.83 9.37
C THR A 227 -22.85 -1.89 10.90
N ASP A 228 -21.76 -1.89 11.68
CA ASP A 228 -21.79 -2.05 13.15
C ASP A 228 -22.43 -3.37 13.62
N GLY A 229 -22.21 -4.47 12.90
CA GLY A 229 -22.40 -5.82 13.44
C GLY A 229 -23.84 -6.26 13.68
N GLY A 230 -24.81 -5.72 12.95
CA GLY A 230 -26.19 -6.20 13.00
C GLY A 230 -26.85 -6.11 14.38
N VAL A 231 -26.80 -4.91 14.99
CA VAL A 231 -27.71 -4.50 16.07
C VAL A 231 -28.57 -3.33 15.61
#